data_AF-A0A7Y1U8J8-F1
#
_entry.id   AF-A0A7Y1U8J8-F1
#
_cell.length_a   1.000
_cell.length_b   1.000
_cell.length_c   1.000
_cell.angle_alpha   90.00
_cell.angle_beta   90.00
_cell.angle_gamma   90.00
#
_symmetry.space_group_name_H-M   'P 1'
#
loop_
_entity.id
_entity.type
_entity.pdbx_description
1 polymer ?
#
loop_
_entity_poly.entity_id
_entity_poly.type
_entity_poly.pdbx_seq_one_letter_code
_entity_poly.pdbx_strand_id
1 'polypeptide(L)'
;MKPFDKPEGATALGLFRAVFGFFMTLECLYFMRIDFVKNALVLPKVQFSYPFLEWLKPLPEPALDLLVFALLCGSILIMVGKWTRPASIFFSI
;
A
#
# COMPACT_ATOMS: atom_id res chain seq x y z
N MET A 1 35.15 -5.68 -13.18
CA MET A 1 33.84 -6.30 -13.44
C MET A 1 33.02 -6.18 -12.17
N LYS A 2 31.91 -5.42 -12.18
CA LYS A 2 31.04 -5.26 -11.00
C LYS A 2 30.22 -6.55 -10.87
N PRO A 3 30.13 -7.19 -9.69
CA PRO A 3 29.50 -8.52 -9.54
C PRO A 3 27.98 -8.55 -9.82
N PHE A 4 27.36 -7.42 -10.15
CA PHE A 4 25.91 -7.26 -10.32
C PHE A 4 25.42 -7.28 -11.78
N ASP A 5 26.31 -7.45 -12.78
CA ASP A 5 25.93 -7.47 -14.20
C ASP A 5 25.38 -8.83 -14.69
N LYS A 6 25.16 -9.79 -13.79
CA LYS A 6 24.60 -11.07 -14.19
C LYS A 6 23.07 -11.00 -14.30
N PRO A 7 22.47 -11.53 -15.39
CA PRO A 7 21.04 -11.41 -15.66
C PRO A 7 20.15 -12.13 -14.62
N GLU A 8 20.71 -13.06 -13.83
CA GLU A 8 19.99 -13.72 -12.74
C GLU A 8 19.40 -12.74 -11.69
N GLY A 9 20.10 -11.63 -11.40
CA GLY A 9 19.63 -10.63 -10.44
C GLY A 9 18.44 -9.81 -10.96
N ALA A 10 18.43 -9.51 -12.26
CA ALA A 10 17.35 -8.75 -12.89
C ALA A 10 16.05 -9.55 -12.96
N THR A 11 16.13 -10.85 -13.29
CA THR A 11 14.97 -11.74 -13.35
C THR A 11 14.36 -11.97 -11.96
N ALA A 12 15.20 -12.21 -10.95
CA ALA A 12 14.73 -12.37 -9.56
C ALA A 12 14.03 -11.11 -9.04
N LEU A 13 14.57 -9.92 -9.37
CA LEU A 13 13.98 -8.65 -8.97
C LEU A 13 12.63 -8.38 -9.64
N GLY A 14 12.47 -8.78 -10.90
CA GLY A 14 11.18 -8.72 -11.61
C GLY A 14 10.13 -9.63 -10.99
N LEU A 15 10.51 -10.88 -10.69
CA LEU A 15 9.63 -11.85 -10.03
C LEU A 15 9.20 -11.37 -8.64
N PHE A 16 10.14 -10.86 -7.84
CA PHE A 16 9.85 -10.30 -6.51
C PHE A 16 8.78 -9.20 -6.59
N ARG A 17 8.89 -8.28 -7.56
CA ARG A 17 7.91 -7.20 -7.76
C ARG A 17 6.53 -7.72 -8.12
N ALA A 18 6.45 -8.69 -9.03
CA ALA A 18 5.18 -9.29 -9.44
C ALA A 18 4.48 -9.97 -8.26
N VAL A 19 5.22 -10.77 -7.49
CA VAL A 19 4.70 -11.47 -6.31
C VAL A 19 4.28 -10.48 -5.22
N PHE A 20 5.12 -9.49 -4.93
CA PHE A 20 4.82 -8.44 -3.95
C PHE A 20 3.57 -7.66 -4.34
N GLY A 21 3.49 -7.17 -5.58
CA GLY A 21 2.33 -6.44 -6.09
C GLY A 21 1.05 -7.28 -6.06
N PHE A 22 1.15 -8.58 -6.35
CA PHE A 22 0.01 -9.51 -6.26
C PHE A 22 -0.52 -9.65 -4.83
N PHE A 23 0.35 -9.92 -3.85
CA PHE A 23 -0.06 -10.00 -2.44
C PHE A 23 -0.65 -8.68 -1.93
N MET A 24 -0.03 -7.55 -2.28
CA MET A 24 -0.54 -6.22 -1.89
C MET A 24 -1.90 -5.90 -2.53
N THR A 25 -2.13 -6.35 -3.76
CA THR A 25 -3.45 -6.21 -4.41
C THR A 25 -4.51 -7.04 -3.68
N LEU A 26 -4.19 -8.28 -3.33
CA LEU A 26 -5.10 -9.16 -2.57
C LEU A 26 -5.44 -8.59 -1.20
N GLU A 27 -4.45 -8.04 -0.50
CA GLU A 27 -4.64 -7.41 0.81
C GLU A 27 -5.54 -6.17 0.71
N CYS A 28 -5.32 -5.30 -0.29
CA CYS A 28 -6.21 -4.15 -0.52
C CYS A 28 -7.64 -4.58 -0.84
N LEU A 29 -7.83 -5.62 -1.67
CA LEU A 29 -9.17 -6.18 -1.95
C LEU A 29 -9.81 -6.74 -0.68
N TYR A 30 -9.03 -7.41 0.17
CA TYR A 30 -9.52 -7.90 1.46
C TYR A 30 -9.96 -6.75 2.38
N PHE A 31 -9.18 -5.67 2.46
CA PHE A 31 -9.55 -4.47 3.23
C PHE A 31 -10.83 -3.81 2.74
N MET A 32 -11.05 -3.75 1.43
CA MET A 32 -12.32 -3.26 0.88
C MET A 32 -13.49 -4.20 1.21
N ARG A 33 -13.26 -5.51 1.29
CA ARG A 33 -14.32 -6.50 1.56
C ARG A 33 -14.76 -6.53 3.02
N ILE A 34 -13.86 -6.23 3.95
CA ILE A 34 -14.16 -6.21 5.39
C ILE A 34 -14.55 -4.80 5.87
N ASP A 35 -14.69 -3.83 4.96
CA ASP A 35 -14.88 -2.41 5.28
C ASP A 35 -13.87 -1.97 6.35
N PHE A 36 -12.59 -2.30 6.15
CA PHE A 36 -11.54 -2.12 7.15
C PHE A 36 -11.45 -0.66 7.63
N VAL A 37 -11.57 0.30 6.71
CA VAL A 37 -11.56 1.73 7.04
C VAL A 37 -12.62 2.06 8.08
N LYS A 38 -13.85 1.64 7.83
CA LYS A 38 -14.96 1.89 8.74
C LYS A 38 -14.82 1.12 10.04
N ASN A 39 -14.54 -0.18 9.97
CA ASN A 39 -14.57 -1.07 11.13
C ASN A 39 -13.34 -0.95 12.04
N ALA A 40 -12.16 -0.67 11.48
CA ALA A 40 -10.90 -0.66 12.20
C ALA A 40 -10.30 0.73 12.42
N LEU A 41 -10.61 1.72 11.58
CA LEU A 41 -10.05 3.08 11.71
C LEU A 41 -11.07 4.09 12.24
N VAL A 42 -12.35 3.97 11.87
CA VAL A 42 -13.36 5.01 12.14
C VAL A 42 -14.25 4.65 13.33
N LEU A 43 -14.78 3.41 13.36
CA LEU A 43 -15.64 2.90 14.43
C LEU A 43 -14.96 2.48 15.75
N PRO A 44 -13.63 2.35 15.91
CA PRO A 44 -13.06 2.01 17.21
C PRO A 44 -13.54 3.00 18.28
N LYS A 45 -14.21 2.49 19.31
CA LYS A 45 -14.64 3.27 20.48
C LYS A 45 -13.47 3.89 21.26
N VAL A 46 -12.24 3.43 21.03
CA VAL A 46 -11.02 3.92 21.66
C VAL A 46 -10.09 4.45 20.57
N GLN A 47 -10.36 5.66 20.10
CA GLN A 47 -9.37 6.43 19.37
C GLN A 47 -8.33 6.86 20.41
N PHE A 48 -7.11 6.33 20.32
CA PHE A 48 -6.03 6.67 21.26
C PHE A 48 -5.71 8.17 21.11
N SER A 49 -6.34 8.99 21.94
CA SER A 49 -6.01 10.41 22.03
C SER A 49 -4.65 10.50 22.71
N TYR A 50 -3.61 10.70 21.92
CA TYR A 50 -2.28 10.93 22.44
C TYR A 50 -2.26 12.32 23.08
N PRO A 51 -1.80 12.45 24.35
CA PRO A 51 -1.52 13.75 24.92
C PRO A 51 -0.57 14.50 23.96
N PHE A 52 -0.82 15.78 23.73
CA PHE A 52 -0.14 16.65 22.74
C PHE A 52 -0.57 16.49 21.25
N LEU A 53 -1.42 15.53 20.89
CA LEU A 53 -1.98 15.36 19.53
C LEU A 53 -3.50 15.54 19.46
N GLU A 54 -4.14 16.08 20.50
CA GLU A 54 -5.61 16.26 20.57
C GLU A 54 -6.19 17.16 19.45
N TRP A 55 -5.36 18.02 18.86
CA TRP A 55 -5.71 18.89 17.75
C TRP A 55 -5.77 18.15 16.39
N LEU A 56 -5.14 16.98 16.29
CA LEU A 56 -5.13 16.17 15.07
C LEU A 56 -6.36 15.27 15.04
N LYS A 57 -7.37 15.69 14.27
CA LYS A 57 -8.56 14.88 14.05
C LYS A 57 -8.25 13.72 13.09
N PRO A 58 -8.88 12.55 13.28
CA PRO A 58 -8.76 11.45 12.33
C PRO A 58 -9.19 11.91 10.93
N LEU A 59 -8.52 11.37 9.93
CA LEU A 59 -8.83 11.63 8.52
C LEU A 59 -10.27 11.17 8.23
N PRO A 60 -11.08 11.96 7.48
CA PRO A 60 -12.46 11.59 7.21
C PRO A 60 -12.54 10.27 6.42
N GLU A 61 -13.57 9.45 6.70
CA GLU A 61 -13.88 8.18 6.00
C GLU A 61 -13.62 8.20 4.49
N PRO A 62 -14.22 9.13 3.71
CA PRO A 62 -14.07 9.12 2.25
C PRO A 62 -12.62 9.34 1.80
N ALA A 63 -11.80 10.05 2.58
CA ALA A 63 -10.39 10.25 2.25
C ALA A 63 -9.56 8.98 2.53
N LEU A 64 -9.90 8.23 3.58
CA LEU A 64 -9.27 6.94 3.87
C LEU A 64 -9.63 5.88 2.82
N ASP A 65 -10.90 5.82 2.39
CA ASP A 65 -11.34 4.92 1.32
C ASP A 65 -10.63 5.21 -0.01
N LEU A 66 -10.49 6.49 -0.35
CA LEU A 66 -9.77 6.92 -1.55
C LEU A 66 -8.29 6.54 -1.47
N LEU A 67 -7.68 6.61 -0.30
CA LEU A 67 -6.29 6.21 -0.07
C LEU A 67 -6.12 4.70 -0.30
N VAL A 68 -6.99 3.86 0.26
CA VAL A 68 -6.97 2.40 0.01
C VAL A 68 -7.13 2.09 -1.48
N PHE A 69 -8.01 2.80 -2.17
CA PHE A 69 -8.18 2.65 -3.61
C PHE A 69 -6.92 3.07 -4.39
N ALA A 70 -6.26 4.15 -3.99
CA ALA A 70 -5.00 4.59 -4.60
C ALA A 70 -3.86 3.58 -4.38
N LEU A 71 -3.78 2.97 -3.19
CA LEU A 71 -2.84 1.88 -2.90
C LEU A 71 -3.11 0.63 -3.73
N LEU A 72 -4.39 0.29 -3.97
CA LEU A 72 -4.79 -0.80 -4.85
C LEU A 72 -4.34 -0.52 -6.29
N CYS A 73 -4.57 0.69 -6.82
CA CYS A 73 -4.07 1.05 -8.14
C CYS A 73 -2.54 0.99 -8.20
N GLY A 74 -1.85 1.47 -7.16
CA GLY A 74 -0.40 1.42 -7.03
C GLY A 74 0.17 0.00 -7.03
N SER A 75 -0.44 -0.92 -6.30
CA SER A 75 0.00 -2.32 -6.23
C SER A 75 -0.18 -3.06 -7.56
N ILE A 76 -1.25 -2.78 -8.31
CA ILE A 76 -1.45 -3.30 -9.67
C ILE A 76 -0.38 -2.76 -10.62
N LEU A 77 -0.04 -1.47 -10.54
CA LEU A 77 1.04 -0.86 -11.35
C LEU A 77 2.41 -1.51 -11.05
N ILE A 78 2.70 -1.78 -9.78
CA ILE A 78 3.92 -2.48 -9.36
C ILE A 78 3.93 -3.92 -9.91
N MET A 79 2.80 -4.63 -9.83
CA MET A 79 2.64 -6.00 -10.32
C MET A 79 2.88 -6.11 -11.83
N VAL A 80 2.30 -5.19 -12.61
CA VAL A 80 2.44 -5.15 -14.09
C VAL A 80 3.86 -4.74 -14.52
N GLY A 81 4.66 -4.18 -13.62
CA GLY A 81 6.03 -3.78 -13.92
C GLY A 81 6.14 -2.51 -14.77
N LYS A 82 5.04 -1.78 -14.99
CA LYS A 82 5.03 -0.48 -15.67
C LYS A 82 5.11 0.65 -14.64
N TRP A 83 5.98 1.64 -14.89
CA TRP A 83 6.21 2.77 -13.98
C TRP A 83 6.45 2.37 -12.51
N THR A 84 7.25 1.33 -12.30
CA THR A 84 7.55 0.81 -10.95
C THR A 84 8.22 1.84 -10.06
N ARG A 85 9.01 2.77 -10.61
CA ARG A 85 9.69 3.82 -9.83
C ARG A 85 8.70 4.73 -9.08
N PRO A 86 7.79 5.48 -9.74
CA PRO A 86 6.83 6.33 -9.03
C PRO A 86 5.83 5.51 -8.20
N ALA A 87 5.39 4.34 -8.69
CA ALA A 87 4.43 3.51 -7.97
C ALA A 87 4.98 2.96 -6.65
N SER A 88 6.25 2.52 -6.62
CA SER A 88 6.88 2.07 -5.38
C SER A 88 7.13 3.19 -4.39
N ILE A 89 7.44 4.41 -4.86
CA ILE A 89 7.58 5.58 -3.97
C ILE A 89 6.23 5.92 -3.34
N PHE A 90 5.17 5.96 -4.15
CA PHE A 90 3.82 6.25 -3.67
C PHE A 90 3.32 5.20 -2.68
N PHE A 91 3.58 3.91 -2.92
CA PHE A 91 3.16 2.85 -2.03
C PHE A 91 3.94 2.81 -0.70
N SER A 92 5.18 3.33 -0.69
CA SER A 92 6.04 3.32 0.49
C SER A 92 5.85 4.53 1.41
N ILE A 93 5.15 5.58 0.94
CA ILE A 93 4.90 6.79 1.72
C ILE A 93 3.67 6.60 2.62
#